data_AF-A0A1X1N292-F1
#
_entry.id   AF-A0A1X1N292-F1
#
_cell.length_a   1.000
_cell.length_b   1.000
_cell.length_c   1.000
_cell.angle_alpha   90.00
_cell.angle_beta   90.00
_cell.angle_gamma   90.00
#
_symmetry.space_group_name_H-M   'P 1'
#
loop_
_entity.id
_entity.type
_entity.pdbx_description
1 polymer ?
#
loop_
_entity_poly.entity_id
_entity_poly.type
_entity_poly.pdbx_seq_one_letter_code
_entity_poly.pdbx_strand_id
1 'polypeptide(L)'
;MNKHHDTTGPTDDQQQITLRGPAELADALPYMMGYHPTDSIVMVALHGERGRFGGRLRLGIPRSPREWPPVAEQLAECLIEGCERRGSRPDGIVVFLCQDPAEGETGRRVMERLRPLAQRLRTACGTLDVPVYEALCISDGRFWSYCCPDTRCCPPEGNPLALPGTSVMAAAAAYAGIQVRGSLRDMEERLRPWRYDVAVAAEQLRALDSAGAALVPRILDIDGRDEVRADTIRLAEELLRRLAGAPRIMDPTAADAQDDQLIGHDEAAAVILGLQDRETRDRAAEWMEGAEAAPALRLWRALARRCVGAYVEHSAAPLTLAGWVAWSTGDEPGARVALALALEVDPEYVFARLLHQACNEGLDPESLRRCLRQERDARAAGEARAASGAQAASRARVGAGARAVSGAGKAGRRPRSRQVRLPAAERAASTTLPGSVRPEGAAARARTRAARRSGGRGSRSGR
;
A
#
# COMPACT_ATOMS: atom_id res chain seq x y z
N MET A 1 17.73 13.03 -44.10
CA MET A 1 16.50 13.72 -44.53
C MET A 1 15.67 13.99 -43.28
N ASN A 2 15.79 15.20 -42.72
CA ASN A 2 15.04 15.62 -41.54
C ASN A 2 13.55 15.67 -41.87
N LYS A 3 12.71 14.99 -41.08
CA LYS A 3 11.29 15.34 -40.98
C LYS A 3 11.09 16.00 -39.63
N HIS A 4 10.84 17.30 -39.70
CA HIS A 4 10.50 18.17 -38.60
C HIS A 4 9.26 17.64 -37.88
N HIS A 5 9.33 17.60 -36.55
CA HIS A 5 8.19 17.40 -35.68
C HIS A 5 7.44 18.73 -35.65
N ASP A 6 6.33 18.82 -36.35
CA ASP A 6 5.47 20.00 -36.30
C ASP A 6 4.86 20.11 -34.90
N THR A 7 5.15 21.25 -34.29
CA THR A 7 4.64 21.75 -33.01
C THR A 7 3.12 21.82 -33.05
N THR A 8 2.42 20.85 -32.47
CA THR A 8 1.01 20.98 -32.13
C THR A 8 0.88 21.94 -30.94
N GLY A 9 0.38 23.15 -31.19
CA GLY A 9 -0.09 24.07 -30.15
C GLY A 9 -1.22 23.45 -29.31
N PRO A 10 -1.51 24.01 -28.12
CA PRO A 10 -2.47 23.41 -27.21
C PRO A 10 -3.88 23.51 -27.79
N THR A 11 -4.58 22.39 -27.88
CA THR A 11 -6.02 22.33 -28.11
C THR A 11 -6.75 22.95 -26.91
N ASP A 12 -7.20 24.19 -27.11
CA ASP A 12 -8.01 24.99 -26.19
C ASP A 12 -9.48 24.57 -26.24
N ASP A 13 -9.79 23.38 -25.72
CA ASP A 13 -11.18 23.00 -25.42
C ASP A 13 -11.29 22.11 -24.16
N GLN A 14 -10.38 22.33 -23.20
CA GLN A 14 -10.58 21.85 -21.84
C GLN A 14 -11.50 22.84 -21.14
N GLN A 15 -12.73 22.44 -20.81
CA GLN A 15 -13.67 23.22 -19.99
C GLN A 15 -12.95 23.75 -18.73
N GLN A 16 -12.60 25.04 -18.73
CA GLN A 16 -12.00 25.69 -17.57
C GLN A 16 -13.10 26.09 -16.60
N ILE A 17 -13.25 25.34 -15.51
CA ILE A 17 -14.17 25.67 -14.43
C ILE A 17 -13.47 26.68 -13.52
N THR A 18 -14.09 27.84 -13.33
CA THR A 18 -13.60 28.86 -12.40
C THR A 18 -14.37 28.76 -11.10
N LEU A 19 -13.68 28.48 -10.00
CA LEU A 19 -14.27 28.45 -8.66
C LEU A 19 -14.19 29.85 -8.04
N ARG A 20 -15.35 30.42 -7.69
CA ARG A 20 -15.49 31.83 -7.31
C ARG A 20 -15.63 32.06 -5.81
N GLY A 21 -15.68 31.01 -5.00
CA GLY A 21 -15.77 31.18 -3.56
C GLY A 21 -15.67 29.89 -2.73
N PRO A 22 -15.78 30.02 -1.40
CA PRO A 22 -15.57 28.94 -0.45
C PRO A 22 -16.48 27.72 -0.66
N ALA A 23 -17.75 27.95 -1.02
CA ALA A 23 -18.71 26.88 -1.27
C ALA A 23 -18.30 26.01 -2.47
N GLU A 24 -17.88 26.66 -3.56
CA GLU A 24 -17.43 25.98 -4.78
C GLU A 24 -16.09 25.26 -4.56
N LEU A 25 -15.19 25.82 -3.73
CA LEU A 25 -13.95 25.15 -3.33
C LEU A 25 -14.23 23.89 -2.50
N ALA A 26 -15.13 23.97 -1.51
CA ALA A 26 -15.49 22.83 -0.68
C ALA A 26 -16.16 21.71 -1.50
N ASP A 27 -17.03 22.09 -2.42
CA ASP A 27 -17.71 21.16 -3.32
C ASP A 27 -16.77 20.53 -4.37
N ALA A 28 -15.72 21.25 -4.79
CA ALA A 28 -14.76 20.73 -5.76
C ALA A 28 -13.78 19.69 -5.17
N LEU A 29 -13.55 19.73 -3.87
CA LEU A 29 -12.54 18.91 -3.20
C LEU A 29 -12.65 17.40 -3.51
N PRO A 30 -13.83 16.76 -3.45
CA PRO A 30 -13.93 15.32 -3.72
C PRO A 30 -13.55 14.95 -5.15
N TYR A 31 -13.86 15.81 -6.11
CA TYR A 31 -13.53 15.60 -7.53
C TYR A 31 -12.03 15.79 -7.79
N MET A 32 -11.38 16.67 -7.03
CA MET A 32 -9.93 16.84 -7.07
C MET A 32 -9.17 15.64 -6.49
N MET A 33 -9.79 14.90 -5.56
CA MET A 33 -9.17 13.76 -4.88
C MET A 33 -9.61 12.40 -5.44
N GLY A 34 -10.78 12.32 -6.09
CA GLY A 34 -11.43 11.06 -6.51
C GLY A 34 -12.20 10.34 -5.40
N TYR A 35 -12.31 10.96 -4.22
CA TYR A 35 -13.02 10.47 -3.03
C TYR A 35 -13.30 11.63 -2.07
N HIS A 36 -14.20 11.45 -1.11
CA HIS A 36 -14.42 12.43 -0.05
C HIS A 36 -13.37 12.25 1.06
N PRO A 37 -12.44 13.21 1.26
CA PRO A 37 -11.46 13.09 2.33
C PRO A 37 -12.13 13.14 3.70
N THR A 38 -11.71 12.26 4.60
CA THR A 38 -12.14 12.21 6.01
C THR A 38 -10.89 12.18 6.89
N ASP A 39 -10.96 12.77 8.08
CA ASP A 39 -9.84 12.90 9.02
C ASP A 39 -8.53 13.40 8.35
N SER A 40 -8.64 14.39 7.46
CA SER A 40 -7.56 14.78 6.55
C SER A 40 -7.30 16.28 6.51
N ILE A 41 -6.01 16.62 6.42
CA ILE A 41 -5.50 17.92 5.96
C ILE A 41 -5.26 17.78 4.46
N VAL A 42 -5.86 18.65 3.65
CA VAL A 42 -5.57 18.74 2.21
C VAL A 42 -5.08 20.16 1.90
N MET A 43 -3.95 20.26 1.21
CA MET A 43 -3.39 21.53 0.75
C MET A 43 -3.29 21.49 -0.77
N VAL A 44 -3.76 22.56 -1.41
CA VAL A 44 -3.72 22.71 -2.86
C VAL A 44 -3.02 24.00 -3.22
N ALA A 45 -1.95 23.88 -3.99
CA ALA A 45 -1.20 25.00 -4.53
C ALA A 45 -1.93 25.63 -5.72
N LEU A 46 -1.87 26.95 -5.82
CA LEU A 46 -2.44 27.77 -6.88
C LEU A 46 -1.31 28.47 -7.65
N HIS A 47 -1.43 28.50 -8.98
CA HIS A 47 -0.43 29.08 -9.87
C HIS A 47 -1.04 29.99 -10.94
N GLY A 48 -0.31 31.05 -11.29
CA GLY A 48 -0.67 32.06 -12.27
C GLY A 48 -1.79 33.01 -11.82
N GLU A 49 -2.02 34.05 -12.61
CA GLU A 49 -2.98 35.13 -12.30
C GLU A 49 -4.43 34.66 -12.10
N ARG A 50 -4.77 33.48 -12.65
CA ARG A 50 -6.12 32.88 -12.54
C ARG A 50 -6.22 31.84 -11.43
N GLY A 51 -5.17 31.60 -10.64
CA GLY A 51 -5.15 30.64 -9.55
C GLY A 51 -5.44 29.21 -10.01
N ARG A 52 -4.71 28.72 -11.01
CA ARG A 52 -4.87 27.33 -11.49
C ARG A 52 -4.38 26.35 -10.43
N PHE A 53 -5.16 25.31 -10.15
CA PHE A 53 -4.74 24.24 -9.26
C PHE A 53 -3.49 23.55 -9.79
N GLY A 54 -2.50 23.37 -8.92
CA GLY A 54 -1.25 22.67 -9.20
C GLY A 54 -1.02 21.54 -8.20
N GLY A 55 0.13 21.60 -7.51
CA GLY A 55 0.52 20.60 -6.51
C GLY A 55 -0.56 20.39 -5.44
N ARG A 56 -0.75 19.14 -5.05
CA ARG A 56 -1.70 18.71 -4.01
C ARG A 56 -0.96 17.87 -2.99
N LEU A 57 -1.30 18.06 -1.72
CA LEU A 57 -0.77 17.27 -0.61
C LEU A 57 -1.92 16.88 0.32
N ARG A 58 -1.93 15.64 0.78
CA ARG A 58 -2.89 15.14 1.78
C ARG A 58 -2.16 14.42 2.89
N LEU A 59 -2.55 14.69 4.13
CA LEU A 59 -2.12 13.98 5.32
C LEU A 59 -3.32 13.70 6.23
N GLY A 60 -3.31 12.62 6.99
CA GLY A 60 -4.25 12.44 8.09
C GLY A 60 -4.07 13.51 9.17
N ILE A 61 -5.16 13.96 9.80
CA ILE A 61 -5.08 14.91 10.92
C ILE A 61 -4.44 14.22 12.12
N PRO A 62 -3.29 14.72 12.64
CA PRO A 62 -2.65 14.11 13.80
C PRO A 62 -3.56 14.17 15.03
N ARG A 63 -3.70 13.05 15.73
CA ARG A 63 -4.59 12.92 16.90
C ARG A 63 -4.15 13.80 18.06
N SER A 64 -2.84 14.00 18.21
CA SER A 64 -2.25 14.78 19.29
C SER A 64 -2.04 16.23 18.83
N PRO A 65 -2.64 17.24 19.51
CA PRO A 65 -2.38 18.65 19.20
C PRO A 65 -0.92 19.07 19.34
N ARG A 66 -0.09 18.27 20.04
CA ARG A 66 1.36 18.51 20.18
C ARG A 66 2.12 18.27 18.88
N GLU A 67 1.57 17.46 17.98
CA GLU A 67 2.18 17.15 16.68
C GLU A 67 1.82 18.19 15.61
N TRP A 68 0.80 19.03 15.85
CA TRP A 68 0.32 20.00 14.88
C TRP A 68 1.38 21.03 14.43
N PRO A 69 2.23 21.60 15.30
CA PRO A 69 3.27 22.53 14.86
C PRO A 69 4.26 21.91 13.84
N PRO A 70 5.01 20.84 14.17
CA PRO A 70 5.97 20.28 13.21
C PRO A 70 5.31 19.73 11.95
N VAL A 71 4.08 19.19 12.06
CA VAL A 71 3.33 18.74 10.88
C VAL A 71 2.96 19.90 9.96
N ALA A 72 2.50 21.04 10.51
CA ALA A 72 2.13 22.18 9.69
C ALA A 72 3.35 22.77 8.95
N GLU A 73 4.49 22.85 9.61
CA GLU A 73 5.77 23.28 9.03
C GLU A 73 6.19 22.35 7.89
N GLN A 74 6.27 21.04 8.17
CA GLN A 74 6.67 20.04 7.19
C GLN A 74 5.73 19.97 5.98
N LEU A 75 4.42 20.10 6.17
CA LEU A 75 3.45 20.08 5.06
C LEU A 75 3.61 21.30 4.15
N ALA A 76 3.84 22.48 4.72
CA ALA A 76 4.08 23.71 3.96
C ALA A 76 5.37 23.60 3.14
N GLU A 77 6.47 23.18 3.77
CA GLU A 77 7.76 22.95 3.10
C GLU A 77 7.63 21.93 1.97
N CYS A 78 7.09 20.73 2.26
CA CYS A 78 6.92 19.67 1.27
C CYS A 78 6.14 20.13 0.02
N LEU A 79 5.04 20.86 0.21
CA LEU A 79 4.21 21.32 -0.91
C LEU A 79 4.94 22.38 -1.73
N ILE A 80 5.51 23.39 -1.08
CA ILE A 80 6.15 24.54 -1.75
C ILE A 80 7.41 24.09 -2.50
N GLU A 81 8.32 23.37 -1.84
CA GLU A 81 9.52 22.82 -2.46
C GLU A 81 9.16 21.83 -3.59
N GLY A 82 8.09 21.05 -3.41
CA GLY A 82 7.58 20.15 -4.43
C GLY A 82 7.11 20.90 -5.69
N CYS A 83 6.44 22.03 -5.53
CA CYS A 83 6.02 22.87 -6.65
C CYS A 83 7.21 23.55 -7.34
N GLU A 84 8.17 24.07 -6.59
CA GLU A 84 9.38 24.69 -7.15
C GLU A 84 10.19 23.72 -8.00
N ARG A 85 10.39 22.49 -7.51
CA ARG A 85 11.04 21.42 -8.29
C ARG A 85 10.32 21.09 -9.60
N ARG A 86 9.02 21.35 -9.68
CA ARG A 86 8.19 21.10 -10.88
C ARG A 86 8.00 22.34 -11.76
N GLY A 87 8.57 23.48 -11.41
CA GLY A 87 8.73 24.62 -12.33
C GLY A 87 8.55 25.99 -11.71
N SER A 88 7.64 26.16 -10.75
CA SER A 88 7.35 27.47 -10.17
C SER A 88 6.91 27.38 -8.72
N ARG A 89 7.29 28.39 -7.93
CA ARG A 89 6.73 28.60 -6.60
C ARG A 89 5.23 28.90 -6.72
N PRO A 90 4.38 28.39 -5.81
CA PRO A 90 2.96 28.69 -5.83
C PRO A 90 2.67 30.15 -5.44
N ASP A 91 1.71 30.76 -6.12
CA ASP A 91 1.22 32.12 -5.83
C ASP A 91 0.30 32.15 -4.61
N GLY A 92 -0.19 30.99 -4.18
CA GLY A 92 -0.94 30.82 -2.95
C GLY A 92 -1.41 29.39 -2.73
N ILE A 93 -2.03 29.15 -1.58
CA ILE A 93 -2.49 27.83 -1.15
C ILE A 93 -3.95 27.91 -0.69
N VAL A 94 -4.73 26.86 -0.97
CA VAL A 94 -6.02 26.57 -0.32
C VAL A 94 -5.83 25.39 0.62
N VAL A 95 -6.32 25.53 1.85
CA VAL A 95 -6.28 24.48 2.89
C VAL A 95 -7.69 23.97 3.16
N PHE A 96 -7.83 22.65 3.28
CA PHE A 96 -9.04 21.98 3.72
C PHE A 96 -8.73 21.10 4.93
N LEU A 97 -9.54 21.22 5.98
CA LEU A 97 -9.54 20.35 7.14
C LEU A 97 -10.86 19.58 7.14
N CYS A 98 -10.79 18.29 6.83
CA CYS A 98 -11.96 17.43 6.69
C CYS A 98 -12.01 16.46 7.86
N GLN A 99 -13.04 16.54 8.69
CA GLN A 99 -13.22 15.62 9.81
C GLN A 99 -14.68 15.53 10.18
N ASP A 100 -15.21 14.31 10.21
CA ASP A 100 -16.57 14.09 10.70
C ASP A 100 -16.61 14.17 12.23
N PRO A 101 -17.71 14.66 12.80
CA PRO A 101 -17.86 14.72 14.25
C PRO A 101 -17.85 13.32 14.87
N ALA A 102 -17.24 13.20 16.06
CA ALA A 102 -17.45 12.02 16.89
C ALA A 102 -18.90 11.92 17.39
N GLU A 103 -19.29 10.77 17.94
CA GLU A 103 -20.63 10.57 18.50
C GLU A 103 -20.95 11.65 19.55
N GLY A 104 -22.05 12.39 19.35
CA GLY A 104 -22.45 13.50 20.22
C GLY A 104 -21.63 14.81 20.06
N GLU A 105 -20.66 14.86 19.15
CA GLU A 105 -19.97 16.07 18.72
C GLU A 105 -20.76 16.74 17.58
N THR A 106 -20.63 18.06 17.43
CA THR A 106 -21.21 18.81 16.30
C THR A 106 -20.10 19.27 15.38
N GLY A 107 -20.38 19.47 14.08
CA GLY A 107 -19.38 20.00 13.15
C GLY A 107 -18.77 21.33 13.59
N ARG A 108 -19.53 22.18 14.29
CA ARG A 108 -19.01 23.42 14.91
C ARG A 108 -17.93 23.15 15.96
N ARG A 109 -18.09 22.11 16.80
CA ARG A 109 -17.07 21.74 17.80
C ARG A 109 -15.80 21.24 17.14
N VAL A 110 -15.93 20.46 16.05
CA VAL A 110 -14.79 20.04 15.22
C VAL A 110 -14.07 21.26 14.66
N MET A 111 -14.81 22.20 14.05
CA MET A 111 -14.24 23.43 13.50
C MET A 111 -13.47 24.25 14.56
N GLU A 112 -14.04 24.44 15.75
CA GLU A 112 -13.34 25.17 16.83
C GLU A 112 -12.10 24.42 17.34
N ARG A 113 -12.18 23.09 17.45
CA ARG A 113 -11.05 22.24 17.86
C ARG A 113 -9.91 22.30 16.84
N LEU A 114 -10.21 22.36 15.55
CA LEU A 114 -9.23 22.41 14.46
C LEU A 114 -8.73 23.83 14.14
N ARG A 115 -9.34 24.88 14.71
CA ARG A 115 -8.92 26.28 14.52
C ARG A 115 -7.42 26.52 14.77
N PRO A 116 -6.78 25.98 15.83
CA PRO A 116 -5.34 26.17 16.03
C PRO A 116 -4.49 25.50 14.94
N LEU A 117 -4.92 24.35 14.41
CA LEU A 117 -4.23 23.68 13.30
C LEU A 117 -4.33 24.52 12.01
N ALA A 118 -5.52 25.03 11.68
CA ALA A 118 -5.71 25.93 10.54
C ALA A 118 -4.80 27.16 10.62
N GLN A 119 -4.72 27.78 11.81
CA GLN A 119 -3.84 28.92 12.03
C GLN A 119 -2.36 28.56 11.84
N ARG A 120 -1.93 27.39 12.33
CA ARG A 120 -0.53 26.93 12.17
C ARG A 120 -0.17 26.71 10.71
N LEU A 121 -1.05 26.06 9.93
CA LEU A 121 -0.84 25.85 8.50
C LEU A 121 -0.70 27.18 7.76
N ARG A 122 -1.56 28.17 8.10
CA ARG A 122 -1.49 29.52 7.53
C ARG A 122 -0.19 30.23 7.88
N THR A 123 0.22 30.20 9.14
CA THR A 123 1.47 30.83 9.59
C THR A 123 2.70 30.13 8.99
N ALA A 124 2.71 28.80 8.88
CA ALA A 124 3.79 28.04 8.27
C ALA A 124 3.97 28.39 6.79
N CYS A 125 2.88 28.42 6.01
CA CYS A 125 2.92 28.86 4.62
C CYS A 125 3.38 30.32 4.49
N GLY A 126 2.88 31.21 5.36
CA GLY A 126 3.26 32.63 5.37
C GLY A 126 4.73 32.87 5.77
N THR A 127 5.32 32.00 6.59
CA THR A 127 6.76 32.05 6.93
C THR A 127 7.62 31.73 5.71
N LEU A 128 7.05 30.96 4.77
CA LEU A 128 7.61 30.68 3.46
C LEU A 128 7.04 31.63 2.40
N ASP A 129 6.60 32.84 2.74
CA ASP A 129 6.13 33.86 1.77
C ASP A 129 5.07 33.37 0.75
N VAL A 130 4.29 32.34 1.08
CA VAL A 130 3.19 31.84 0.25
C VAL A 130 1.87 32.05 1.00
N PRO A 131 0.99 32.94 0.52
CA PRO A 131 -0.26 33.24 1.21
C PRO A 131 -1.23 32.05 1.14
N VAL A 132 -1.96 31.83 2.23
CA VAL A 132 -3.14 30.95 2.22
C VAL A 132 -4.36 31.81 1.91
N TYR A 133 -4.91 31.68 0.70
CA TYR A 133 -6.07 32.46 0.28
C TYR A 133 -7.35 32.01 0.98
N GLU A 134 -7.47 30.71 1.25
CA GLU A 134 -8.63 30.16 1.94
C GLU A 134 -8.22 28.94 2.78
N ALA A 135 -8.84 28.81 3.95
CA ALA A 135 -8.70 27.67 4.84
C ALA A 135 -10.10 27.25 5.31
N LEU A 136 -10.57 26.09 4.85
CA LEU A 136 -11.91 25.59 5.13
C LEU A 136 -11.89 24.45 6.15
N CYS A 137 -12.85 24.44 7.05
CA CYS A 137 -13.26 23.23 7.78
C CYS A 137 -14.44 22.61 7.05
N ILE A 138 -14.39 21.31 6.78
CA ILE A 138 -15.49 20.51 6.25
C ILE A 138 -15.84 19.44 7.28
N SER A 139 -17.07 19.47 7.78
CA SER A 139 -17.55 18.57 8.83
C SER A 139 -19.07 18.50 8.81
N ASP A 140 -19.65 17.31 9.05
CA ASP A 140 -21.09 17.14 9.22
C ASP A 140 -21.93 17.69 8.05
N GLY A 141 -21.47 17.45 6.81
CA GLY A 141 -22.11 17.95 5.59
C GLY A 141 -22.10 19.48 5.43
N ARG A 142 -21.25 20.17 6.20
CA ARG A 142 -21.15 21.63 6.24
C ARG A 142 -19.72 22.11 6.07
N PHE A 143 -19.57 23.40 5.73
CA PHE A 143 -18.28 24.06 5.67
C PHE A 143 -18.25 25.39 6.43
N TRP A 144 -17.06 25.74 6.90
CA TRP A 144 -16.72 27.02 7.53
C TRP A 144 -15.41 27.54 6.93
N SER A 145 -15.30 28.86 6.73
CA SER A 145 -14.02 29.50 6.43
C SER A 145 -13.35 29.99 7.71
N TYR A 146 -12.06 29.69 7.87
CA TYR A 146 -11.21 30.30 8.91
C TYR A 146 -10.66 31.67 8.48
N CYS A 147 -10.82 32.05 7.22
CA CYS A 147 -10.36 33.33 6.68
C CYS A 147 -11.45 34.42 6.71
N CYS A 148 -12.73 34.05 6.67
CA CYS A 148 -13.85 34.98 6.65
C CYS A 148 -14.38 35.28 8.08
N PRO A 149 -14.31 36.53 8.56
CA PRO A 149 -14.87 36.91 9.85
C PRO A 149 -16.37 37.31 9.78
N ASP A 150 -16.96 37.45 8.60
CA ASP A 150 -18.35 37.88 8.43
C ASP A 150 -19.32 36.74 8.80
N THR A 151 -20.07 36.91 9.88
CA THR A 151 -21.03 35.92 10.39
C THR A 151 -22.25 35.73 9.49
N ARG A 152 -22.52 36.64 8.54
CA ARG A 152 -23.57 36.46 7.53
C ARG A 152 -23.09 35.57 6.39
N CYS A 153 -21.80 35.62 6.06
CA CYS A 153 -21.18 34.76 5.06
C CYS A 153 -20.80 33.39 5.65
N CYS A 154 -20.29 33.39 6.88
CA CYS A 154 -19.86 32.20 7.62
C CYS A 154 -20.60 32.15 8.97
N PRO A 155 -21.86 31.68 8.99
CA PRO A 155 -22.61 31.53 10.22
C PRO A 155 -21.94 30.51 11.16
N PRO A 156 -22.08 30.65 12.49
CA PRO A 156 -21.51 29.70 13.45
C PRO A 156 -21.95 28.26 13.24
N GLU A 157 -23.16 28.06 12.72
CA GLU A 157 -23.75 26.75 12.41
C GLU A 157 -23.15 26.12 11.14
N GLY A 158 -22.40 26.89 10.35
CA GLY A 158 -21.80 26.46 9.09
C GLY A 158 -22.76 26.49 7.92
N ASN A 159 -22.18 26.63 6.72
CA ASN A 159 -22.96 26.59 5.48
C ASN A 159 -23.14 25.15 5.02
N PRO A 160 -24.32 24.75 4.52
CA PRO A 160 -24.52 23.43 3.96
C PRO A 160 -23.65 23.25 2.71
N LEU A 161 -23.07 22.06 2.55
CA LEU A 161 -22.47 21.67 1.28
C LEU A 161 -23.57 21.45 0.23
N ALA A 162 -23.20 21.62 -1.04
CA ALA A 162 -24.11 21.26 -2.13
C ALA A 162 -24.45 19.76 -2.05
N LEU A 163 -25.64 19.40 -2.50
CA LEU A 163 -26.03 18.00 -2.59
C LEU A 163 -25.07 17.30 -3.57
N PRO A 164 -24.51 16.13 -3.21
CA PRO A 164 -23.61 15.40 -4.10
C PRO A 164 -24.22 15.22 -5.49
N GLY A 165 -23.47 15.55 -6.54
CA GLY A 165 -23.94 15.39 -7.92
C GLY A 165 -24.72 16.58 -8.50
N THR A 166 -25.01 17.62 -7.72
CA THR A 166 -25.87 18.74 -8.17
C THR A 166 -25.11 19.99 -8.64
N SER A 167 -23.79 20.03 -8.49
CA SER A 167 -22.98 21.21 -8.80
C SER A 167 -22.45 21.23 -10.23
N VAL A 168 -21.98 22.40 -10.68
CA VAL A 168 -21.26 22.55 -11.95
C VAL A 168 -20.00 21.69 -11.98
N MET A 169 -19.29 21.59 -10.85
CA MET A 169 -18.13 20.71 -10.74
C MET A 169 -18.52 19.25 -10.88
N ALA A 170 -19.63 18.82 -10.26
CA ALA A 170 -20.13 17.47 -10.40
C ALA A 170 -20.47 17.11 -11.85
N ALA A 171 -21.15 18.01 -12.56
CA ALA A 171 -21.50 17.83 -13.96
C ALA A 171 -20.26 17.73 -14.86
N ALA A 172 -19.27 18.60 -14.65
CA ALA A 172 -18.04 18.57 -15.42
C ALA A 172 -17.15 17.36 -15.08
N ALA A 173 -17.10 16.95 -13.82
CA ALA A 173 -16.42 15.74 -13.39
C ALA A 173 -17.04 14.50 -14.03
N ALA A 174 -18.37 14.43 -14.08
CA ALA A 174 -19.08 13.35 -14.78
C ALA A 174 -18.78 13.35 -16.28
N TYR A 175 -18.74 14.52 -16.93
CA TYR A 175 -18.34 14.65 -18.34
C TYR A 175 -16.89 14.20 -18.57
N ALA A 176 -15.99 14.51 -17.64
CA ALA A 176 -14.60 14.08 -17.66
C ALA A 176 -14.38 12.60 -17.23
N GLY A 177 -15.46 11.86 -16.90
CA GLY A 177 -15.38 10.47 -16.46
C GLY A 177 -14.80 10.26 -15.05
N ILE A 178 -14.70 11.32 -14.25
CA ILE A 178 -14.20 11.24 -12.87
C ILE A 178 -15.26 10.58 -11.99
N GLN A 179 -14.88 9.48 -11.33
CA GLN A 179 -15.73 8.77 -10.38
C GLN A 179 -15.26 9.00 -8.94
N VAL A 180 -16.15 9.47 -8.08
CA VAL A 180 -15.88 9.68 -6.65
C VAL A 180 -16.23 8.40 -5.87
N ARG A 181 -15.24 7.78 -5.20
CA ARG A 181 -15.34 6.42 -4.63
C ARG A 181 -15.94 6.31 -3.22
N GLY A 182 -16.77 7.27 -2.82
CA GLY A 182 -17.31 7.36 -1.45
C GLY A 182 -16.39 8.15 -0.52
N SER A 183 -16.40 7.86 0.77
CA SER A 183 -15.47 8.48 1.72
C SER A 183 -14.16 7.72 1.83
N LEU A 184 -13.09 8.43 2.19
CA LEU A 184 -11.80 7.79 2.46
C LEU A 184 -11.92 6.73 3.56
N ARG A 185 -12.73 7.03 4.58
CA ARG A 185 -13.00 6.11 5.67
C ARG A 185 -13.61 4.80 5.17
N ASP A 186 -14.61 4.88 4.30
CA ASP A 186 -15.23 3.70 3.70
C ASP A 186 -14.20 2.89 2.89
N MET A 187 -13.33 3.56 2.13
CA MET A 187 -12.27 2.89 1.38
C MET A 187 -11.28 2.16 2.29
N GLU A 188 -10.88 2.78 3.39
CA GLU A 188 -9.99 2.16 4.39
C GLU A 188 -10.65 1.00 5.13
N GLU A 189 -11.92 1.13 5.54
CA GLU A 189 -12.64 0.11 6.28
C GLU A 189 -12.76 -1.21 5.51
N ARG A 190 -12.77 -1.16 4.18
CA ARG A 190 -12.75 -2.35 3.31
C ARG A 190 -11.42 -3.10 3.30
N LEU A 191 -10.34 -2.48 3.78
CA LEU A 191 -8.98 -3.02 3.75
C LEU A 191 -8.44 -3.31 5.15
N ARG A 192 -8.93 -2.59 6.17
CA ARG A 192 -8.46 -2.73 7.55
C ARG A 192 -8.89 -4.08 8.17
N PRO A 193 -8.05 -4.67 9.03
CA PRO A 193 -8.40 -5.91 9.75
C PRO A 193 -9.72 -5.80 10.52
N TRP A 194 -10.45 -6.93 10.64
CA TRP A 194 -11.70 -7.00 11.39
C TRP A 194 -11.52 -6.50 12.84
N ARG A 195 -12.32 -5.52 13.25
CA ARG A 195 -12.26 -4.91 14.60
C ARG A 195 -13.39 -5.33 15.54
N TYR A 196 -14.52 -5.79 15.01
CA TYR A 196 -15.77 -5.87 15.77
C TYR A 196 -16.31 -7.29 15.97
N ASP A 197 -15.95 -8.24 15.09
CA ASP A 197 -16.38 -9.64 15.23
C ASP A 197 -15.30 -10.47 15.93
N VAL A 198 -15.33 -10.45 17.26
CA VAL A 198 -14.32 -11.09 18.11
C VAL A 198 -14.29 -12.61 17.90
N ALA A 199 -15.44 -13.24 17.64
CA ALA A 199 -15.52 -14.70 17.48
C ALA A 199 -14.90 -15.14 16.15
N VAL A 200 -15.29 -14.49 15.04
CA VAL A 200 -14.75 -14.79 13.71
C VAL A 200 -13.26 -14.44 13.63
N ALA A 201 -12.83 -13.32 14.24
CA ALA A 201 -11.42 -12.97 14.34
C ALA A 201 -10.61 -14.00 15.15
N ALA A 202 -11.17 -14.58 16.21
CA ALA A 202 -10.52 -15.62 17.00
C ALA A 202 -10.38 -16.96 16.25
N GLU A 203 -11.35 -17.31 15.39
CA GLU A 203 -11.24 -18.46 14.49
C GLU A 203 -10.14 -18.27 13.44
N GLN A 204 -10.12 -17.09 12.80
CA GLN A 204 -9.05 -16.75 11.86
C GLN A 204 -7.67 -16.75 12.52
N LEU A 205 -7.54 -16.24 13.74
CA LEU A 205 -6.28 -16.26 14.49
C LEU A 205 -5.79 -17.69 14.75
N ARG A 206 -6.69 -18.61 15.14
CA ARG A 206 -6.35 -20.03 15.33
C ARG A 206 -5.88 -20.69 14.04
N ALA A 207 -6.53 -20.37 12.91
CA ALA A 207 -6.11 -20.87 11.60
C ALA A 207 -4.73 -20.34 11.20
N LEU A 208 -4.44 -19.07 11.47
CA LEU A 208 -3.12 -18.46 11.25
C LEU A 208 -2.03 -19.13 12.10
N ASP A 209 -2.29 -19.39 13.38
CA ASP A 209 -1.34 -20.09 14.26
C ASP A 209 -1.07 -21.52 13.78
N SER A 210 -2.13 -22.25 13.40
CA SER A 210 -2.03 -23.62 12.87
C SER A 210 -1.24 -23.67 11.56
N ALA A 211 -1.58 -22.79 10.61
CA ALA A 211 -0.89 -22.69 9.33
C ALA A 211 0.56 -22.21 9.52
N GLY A 212 0.82 -21.31 10.47
CA GLY A 212 2.16 -20.85 10.84
C GLY A 212 3.03 -22.00 11.32
N ALA A 213 2.51 -22.82 12.23
CA ALA A 213 3.20 -24.00 12.74
C ALA A 213 3.51 -25.03 11.63
N ALA A 214 2.64 -25.15 10.63
CA ALA A 214 2.81 -26.10 9.52
C ALA A 214 3.71 -25.59 8.38
N LEU A 215 3.59 -24.32 8.01
CA LEU A 215 4.20 -23.75 6.80
C LEU A 215 5.56 -23.10 7.08
N VAL A 216 5.74 -22.41 8.21
CA VAL A 216 6.99 -21.70 8.51
C VAL A 216 8.21 -22.63 8.47
N PRO A 217 8.19 -23.84 9.07
CA PRO A 217 9.32 -24.76 8.99
C PRO A 217 9.65 -25.18 7.54
N ARG A 218 8.63 -25.38 6.70
CA ARG A 218 8.79 -25.79 5.29
C ARG A 218 9.31 -24.64 4.42
N ILE A 219 8.92 -23.39 4.69
CA ILE A 219 9.40 -22.20 3.98
C ILE A 219 10.90 -21.95 4.25
N LEU A 220 11.35 -22.29 5.46
CA LEU A 220 12.75 -22.16 5.85
C LEU A 220 13.63 -23.28 5.28
N ASP A 221 13.03 -24.41 4.87
CA ASP A 221 13.71 -25.48 4.16
C ASP A 221 13.80 -25.20 2.65
N ILE A 222 14.91 -25.57 2.02
CA ILE A 222 15.17 -25.23 0.61
C ILE A 222 14.22 -26.00 -0.32
N ASP A 223 14.07 -27.30 -0.10
CA ASP A 223 13.21 -28.14 -0.94
C ASP A 223 11.72 -27.89 -0.64
N GLY A 224 11.38 -27.65 0.64
CA GLY A 224 10.01 -27.35 1.07
C GLY A 224 9.48 -25.99 0.58
N ARG A 225 10.35 -25.01 0.34
CA ARG A 225 9.95 -23.66 -0.10
C ARG A 225 9.25 -23.67 -1.44
N ASP A 226 9.79 -24.37 -2.44
CA ASP A 226 9.21 -24.39 -3.78
C ASP A 226 7.86 -25.12 -3.81
N GLU A 227 7.69 -26.16 -2.99
CA GLU A 227 6.40 -26.81 -2.80
C GLU A 227 5.38 -25.86 -2.16
N VAL A 228 5.74 -25.18 -1.07
CA VAL A 228 4.83 -24.24 -0.41
C VAL A 228 4.42 -23.11 -1.35
N ARG A 229 5.34 -22.61 -2.18
CA ARG A 229 5.05 -21.62 -3.22
C ARG A 229 4.04 -22.16 -4.23
N ALA A 230 4.28 -23.34 -4.79
CA ALA A 230 3.39 -23.97 -5.76
C ALA A 230 1.99 -24.22 -5.17
N ASP A 231 1.93 -24.71 -3.93
CA ASP A 231 0.69 -24.95 -3.19
C ASP A 231 -0.08 -23.65 -2.92
N THR A 232 0.62 -22.60 -2.52
CA THR A 232 0.03 -21.28 -2.25
C THR A 232 -0.59 -20.68 -3.51
N ILE A 233 0.14 -20.69 -4.64
CA ILE A 233 -0.36 -20.13 -5.90
C ILE A 233 -1.56 -20.93 -6.40
N ARG A 234 -1.50 -22.27 -6.34
CA ARG A 234 -2.61 -23.14 -6.73
C ARG A 234 -3.87 -22.90 -5.89
N LEU A 235 -3.70 -22.73 -4.57
CA LEU A 235 -4.80 -22.38 -3.68
C LEU A 235 -5.38 -21.01 -4.01
N ALA A 236 -4.52 -20.01 -4.21
CA ALA A 236 -4.96 -18.66 -4.59
C ALA A 236 -5.70 -18.65 -5.94
N GLU A 237 -5.25 -19.40 -6.95
CA GLU A 237 -5.95 -19.57 -8.24
C GLU A 237 -7.33 -20.23 -8.07
N GLU A 238 -7.49 -21.16 -7.14
CA GLU A 238 -8.78 -21.75 -6.80
C GLU A 238 -9.71 -20.71 -6.17
N LEU A 239 -9.22 -19.94 -5.19
CA LEU A 239 -9.98 -18.86 -4.57
C LEU A 239 -10.38 -17.78 -5.59
N LEU A 240 -9.49 -17.41 -6.51
CA LEU A 240 -9.80 -16.50 -7.62
C LEU A 240 -10.94 -17.03 -8.49
N ARG A 241 -10.90 -18.30 -8.89
CA ARG A 241 -11.98 -18.92 -9.67
C ARG A 241 -13.29 -18.96 -8.90
N ARG A 242 -13.24 -19.25 -7.60
CA ARG A 242 -14.41 -19.24 -6.70
C ARG A 242 -15.04 -17.84 -6.62
N LEU A 243 -14.22 -16.80 -6.44
CA LEU A 243 -14.68 -15.42 -6.43
C LEU A 243 -15.20 -14.97 -7.80
N ALA A 244 -14.54 -15.35 -8.89
CA ALA A 244 -14.96 -15.02 -10.25
C ALA A 244 -16.34 -15.59 -10.61
N GLY A 245 -16.67 -16.78 -10.09
CA GLY A 245 -17.97 -17.41 -10.27
C GLY A 245 -19.09 -16.87 -9.37
N ALA A 246 -18.75 -16.08 -8.34
CA ALA A 246 -19.74 -15.54 -7.42
C ALA A 246 -20.52 -14.35 -8.01
N PRO A 247 -21.82 -14.18 -7.67
CA PRO A 247 -22.62 -13.04 -8.10
C PRO A 247 -21.99 -11.70 -7.72
N ARG A 248 -22.11 -10.68 -8.59
CA ARG A 248 -21.67 -9.33 -8.26
C ARG A 248 -22.73 -8.62 -7.42
N ILE A 249 -22.35 -8.21 -6.21
CA ILE A 249 -23.17 -7.37 -5.33
C ILE A 249 -22.73 -5.90 -5.51
N MET A 250 -23.69 -4.99 -5.65
CA MET A 250 -23.40 -3.56 -5.85
C MET A 250 -23.04 -2.84 -4.55
N ASP A 251 -23.67 -3.24 -3.44
CA ASP A 251 -23.34 -2.70 -2.12
C ASP A 251 -21.93 -3.17 -1.71
N PRO A 252 -20.98 -2.24 -1.48
CA PRO A 252 -19.60 -2.60 -1.15
C PRO A 252 -19.47 -3.48 0.09
N THR A 253 -20.23 -3.18 1.15
CA THR A 253 -20.17 -3.87 2.44
C THR A 253 -20.69 -5.31 2.31
N ALA A 254 -21.84 -5.50 1.66
CA ALA A 254 -22.39 -6.82 1.39
C ALA A 254 -21.52 -7.63 0.42
N ALA A 255 -20.89 -6.99 -0.57
CA ALA A 255 -19.92 -7.65 -1.46
C ALA A 255 -18.70 -8.15 -0.68
N ASP A 256 -18.14 -7.31 0.19
CA ASP A 256 -17.00 -7.69 1.03
C ASP A 256 -17.38 -8.80 2.04
N ALA A 257 -18.58 -8.77 2.60
CA ALA A 257 -19.10 -9.84 3.45
C ALA A 257 -19.32 -11.17 2.70
N GLN A 258 -19.79 -11.12 1.45
CA GLN A 258 -19.91 -12.31 0.60
C GLN A 258 -18.53 -12.90 0.29
N ASP A 259 -17.57 -12.07 -0.11
CA ASP A 259 -16.18 -12.49 -0.35
C ASP A 259 -15.60 -13.12 0.92
N ASP A 260 -15.91 -12.55 2.08
CA ASP A 260 -15.49 -13.08 3.37
C ASP A 260 -16.16 -14.44 3.69
N GLN A 261 -17.36 -14.72 3.23
CA GLN A 261 -17.99 -16.03 3.43
C GLN A 261 -17.47 -17.11 2.47
N LEU A 262 -16.95 -16.72 1.31
CA LEU A 262 -16.46 -17.65 0.28
C LEU A 262 -15.07 -18.21 0.55
N ILE A 263 -14.31 -17.61 1.48
CA ILE A 263 -12.92 -17.97 1.78
C ILE A 263 -12.85 -18.53 3.20
N GLY A 264 -12.48 -19.81 3.32
CA GLY A 264 -12.30 -20.46 4.61
C GLY A 264 -11.10 -19.90 5.39
N HIS A 265 -11.14 -20.01 6.71
CA HIS A 265 -10.08 -19.48 7.58
C HIS A 265 -8.72 -20.13 7.32
N ASP A 266 -8.68 -21.45 7.14
CA ASP A 266 -7.45 -22.20 6.85
C ASP A 266 -6.87 -21.85 5.47
N GLU A 267 -7.74 -21.68 4.47
CA GLU A 267 -7.34 -21.28 3.11
C GLU A 267 -6.72 -19.89 3.13
N ALA A 268 -7.37 -18.93 3.81
CA ALA A 268 -6.86 -17.59 3.96
C ALA A 268 -5.53 -17.56 4.71
N ALA A 269 -5.41 -18.32 5.81
CA ALA A 269 -4.19 -18.39 6.60
C ALA A 269 -3.01 -18.93 5.78
N ALA A 270 -3.23 -19.99 5.00
CA ALA A 270 -2.22 -20.56 4.12
C ALA A 270 -1.73 -19.55 3.07
N VAL A 271 -2.65 -18.82 2.43
CA VAL A 271 -2.27 -17.81 1.42
C VAL A 271 -1.58 -16.60 2.06
N ILE A 272 -2.07 -16.09 3.19
CA ILE A 272 -1.45 -14.95 3.90
C ILE A 272 0.01 -15.26 4.26
N LEU A 273 0.28 -16.46 4.78
CA LEU A 273 1.64 -16.87 5.14
C LEU A 273 2.50 -17.17 3.92
N GLY A 274 1.95 -17.81 2.88
CA GLY A 274 2.68 -18.09 1.64
C GLY A 274 3.07 -16.82 0.87
N LEU A 275 2.26 -15.75 0.95
CA LEU A 275 2.56 -14.43 0.38
C LEU A 275 3.74 -13.70 1.03
N GLN A 276 4.24 -14.20 2.17
CA GLN A 276 5.46 -13.65 2.78
C GLN A 276 6.73 -14.08 2.01
N ASP A 277 6.67 -15.13 1.18
CA ASP A 277 7.73 -15.44 0.23
C ASP A 277 7.67 -14.50 -0.98
N ARG A 278 8.80 -13.84 -1.26
CA ARG A 278 8.92 -12.82 -2.30
C ARG A 278 8.48 -13.32 -3.67
N GLU A 279 8.91 -14.53 -4.06
CA GLU A 279 8.60 -15.06 -5.39
C GLU A 279 7.15 -15.52 -5.50
N THR A 280 6.54 -16.03 -4.42
CA THR A 280 5.09 -16.27 -4.36
C THR A 280 4.31 -14.98 -4.60
N ARG A 281 4.70 -13.89 -3.91
CA ARG A 281 4.06 -12.58 -4.09
C ARG A 281 4.27 -12.03 -5.50
N ASP A 282 5.47 -12.15 -6.05
CA ASP A 282 5.78 -11.65 -7.40
C ASP A 282 4.95 -12.41 -8.46
N ARG A 283 4.67 -13.71 -8.27
CA ARG A 283 3.71 -14.46 -9.10
C ARG A 283 2.27 -13.98 -8.92
N ALA A 284 1.84 -13.76 -7.68
CA ALA A 284 0.51 -13.24 -7.39
C ALA A 284 0.28 -11.83 -7.97
N ALA A 285 1.35 -11.03 -8.14
CA ALA A 285 1.30 -9.72 -8.76
C ALA A 285 1.02 -9.74 -10.27
N GLU A 286 1.13 -10.91 -10.92
CA GLU A 286 0.77 -11.08 -12.34
C GLU A 286 -0.74 -11.00 -12.60
N TRP A 287 -1.58 -11.14 -11.57
CA TRP A 287 -3.05 -11.07 -11.69
C TRP A 287 -3.57 -9.64 -11.64
N MET A 288 -2.90 -8.71 -12.34
CA MET A 288 -3.20 -7.27 -12.29
C MET A 288 -4.09 -6.75 -13.41
N GLU A 289 -4.37 -7.57 -14.42
CA GLU A 289 -5.12 -7.16 -15.60
C GLU A 289 -6.03 -8.27 -16.14
N GLY A 290 -6.80 -7.94 -17.18
CA GLY A 290 -7.68 -8.90 -17.84
C GLY A 290 -8.81 -9.40 -16.94
N ALA A 291 -9.19 -10.66 -17.14
CA ALA A 291 -10.29 -11.30 -16.40
C ALA A 291 -9.95 -11.57 -14.93
N GLU A 292 -8.67 -11.60 -14.58
CA GLU A 292 -8.16 -11.98 -13.25
C GLU A 292 -8.13 -10.80 -12.29
N ALA A 293 -7.99 -9.56 -12.79
CA ALA A 293 -7.82 -8.37 -11.97
C ALA A 293 -8.96 -8.15 -10.96
N ALA A 294 -10.21 -8.25 -11.40
CA ALA A 294 -11.36 -8.00 -10.52
C ALA A 294 -11.49 -9.05 -9.39
N PRO A 295 -11.41 -10.37 -9.67
CA PRO A 295 -11.30 -11.39 -8.63
C PRO A 295 -10.07 -11.25 -7.73
N ALA A 296 -8.92 -10.84 -8.28
CA ALA A 296 -7.69 -10.66 -7.52
C ALA A 296 -7.82 -9.53 -6.51
N LEU A 297 -8.34 -8.38 -6.91
CA LEU A 297 -8.61 -7.29 -5.98
C LEU A 297 -9.56 -7.72 -4.84
N ARG A 298 -10.58 -8.52 -5.14
CA ARG A 298 -11.49 -9.09 -4.12
C ARG A 298 -10.76 -9.98 -3.13
N LEU A 299 -9.94 -10.90 -3.64
CA LEU A 299 -9.12 -11.80 -2.82
C LEU A 299 -8.19 -11.01 -1.90
N TRP A 300 -7.44 -10.05 -2.44
CA TRP A 300 -6.46 -9.27 -1.68
C TRP A 300 -7.11 -8.44 -0.56
N ARG A 301 -8.27 -7.84 -0.81
CA ARG A 301 -9.03 -7.14 0.24
C ARG A 301 -9.48 -8.10 1.33
N ALA A 302 -10.05 -9.25 0.95
CA ALA A 302 -10.52 -10.24 1.90
C ALA A 302 -9.39 -10.83 2.76
N LEU A 303 -8.19 -11.04 2.19
CA LEU A 303 -7.00 -11.48 2.94
C LEU A 303 -6.44 -10.38 3.85
N ALA A 304 -6.40 -9.12 3.39
CA ALA A 304 -5.95 -7.99 4.22
C ALA A 304 -6.82 -7.84 5.48
N ARG A 305 -8.15 -7.94 5.34
CA ARG A 305 -9.10 -7.87 6.48
C ARG A 305 -8.93 -9.01 7.50
N ARG A 306 -8.37 -10.15 7.08
CA ARG A 306 -8.14 -11.35 7.90
C ARG A 306 -6.80 -11.37 8.63
N CYS A 307 -5.92 -10.43 8.36
CA CYS A 307 -4.64 -10.28 9.06
C CYS A 307 -4.89 -9.69 10.46
N VAL A 308 -5.30 -10.53 11.41
CA VAL A 308 -5.73 -10.14 12.76
C VAL A 308 -4.69 -10.48 13.83
N GLY A 309 -4.79 -9.83 14.99
CA GLY A 309 -3.95 -10.13 16.16
C GLY A 309 -2.47 -9.91 15.89
N ALA A 310 -1.64 -10.92 16.18
CA ALA A 310 -0.19 -10.86 15.96
C ALA A 310 0.19 -10.83 14.46
N TYR A 311 -0.75 -11.11 13.55
CA TYR A 311 -0.49 -11.20 12.11
C TYR A 311 -0.89 -9.93 11.35
N VAL A 312 -1.20 -8.81 12.03
CA VAL A 312 -1.53 -7.54 11.35
C VAL A 312 -0.41 -7.11 10.39
N GLU A 313 0.85 -7.31 10.76
CA GLU A 313 2.01 -7.00 9.91
C GLU A 313 2.00 -7.76 8.57
N HIS A 314 1.40 -8.96 8.54
CA HIS A 314 1.33 -9.77 7.33
C HIS A 314 0.37 -9.17 6.28
N SER A 315 -0.44 -8.18 6.66
CA SER A 315 -1.32 -7.46 5.73
C SER A 315 -0.58 -6.58 4.72
N ALA A 316 0.69 -6.23 4.97
CA ALA A 316 1.47 -5.42 4.05
C ALA A 316 1.52 -6.02 2.63
N ALA A 317 1.67 -7.35 2.51
CA ALA A 317 1.68 -8.05 1.23
C ALA A 317 0.33 -7.98 0.47
N PRO A 318 -0.82 -8.43 1.03
CA PRO A 318 -2.11 -8.32 0.35
C PRO A 318 -2.56 -6.87 0.13
N LEU A 319 -2.25 -5.93 1.03
CA LEU A 319 -2.54 -4.50 0.81
C LEU A 319 -1.75 -3.95 -0.39
N THR A 320 -0.48 -4.33 -0.52
CA THR A 320 0.35 -3.94 -1.68
C THR A 320 -0.19 -4.52 -2.98
N LEU A 321 -0.59 -5.80 -2.98
CA LEU A 321 -1.19 -6.44 -4.15
C LEU A 321 -2.54 -5.82 -4.52
N ALA A 322 -3.39 -5.50 -3.54
CA ALA A 322 -4.64 -4.77 -3.77
C ALA A 322 -4.36 -3.40 -4.42
N GLY A 323 -3.36 -2.68 -3.91
CA GLY A 323 -2.94 -1.40 -4.47
C GLY A 323 -2.41 -1.51 -5.90
N TRP A 324 -1.61 -2.53 -6.17
CA TRP A 324 -1.08 -2.82 -7.51
C TRP A 324 -2.17 -3.10 -8.54
N VAL A 325 -3.14 -3.95 -8.18
CA VAL A 325 -4.27 -4.28 -9.06
C VAL A 325 -5.18 -3.07 -9.27
N ALA A 326 -5.46 -2.30 -8.22
CA ALA A 326 -6.25 -1.06 -8.32
C ALA A 326 -5.59 -0.06 -9.27
N TRP A 327 -4.27 0.15 -9.15
CA TRP A 327 -3.55 1.07 -10.03
C TRP A 327 -3.54 0.58 -11.48
N SER A 328 -3.30 -0.73 -11.68
CA SER A 328 -3.26 -1.35 -13.01
C SER A 328 -4.61 -1.33 -13.74
N THR A 329 -5.71 -1.25 -13.00
CA THR A 329 -7.08 -1.17 -13.54
C THR A 329 -7.62 0.27 -13.63
N GLY A 330 -6.81 1.28 -13.29
CA GLY A 330 -7.17 2.69 -13.38
C GLY A 330 -7.86 3.27 -12.14
N ASP A 331 -7.95 2.51 -11.05
CA ASP A 331 -8.42 3.00 -9.75
C ASP A 331 -7.27 3.58 -8.93
N GLU A 332 -6.78 4.76 -9.34
CA GLU A 332 -5.71 5.46 -8.61
C GLU A 332 -6.06 5.80 -7.15
N PRO A 333 -7.28 6.28 -6.82
CA PRO A 333 -7.65 6.52 -5.44
C PRO A 333 -7.55 5.26 -4.58
N GLY A 334 -8.14 4.14 -5.06
CA GLY A 334 -8.06 2.85 -4.37
C GLY A 334 -6.62 2.38 -4.19
N ALA A 335 -5.79 2.57 -5.20
CA ALA A 335 -4.37 2.23 -5.14
C ALA A 335 -3.62 3.00 -4.05
N ARG A 336 -3.77 4.33 -4.02
CA ARG A 336 -3.10 5.18 -3.02
C ARG A 336 -3.54 4.82 -1.60
N VAL A 337 -4.83 4.53 -1.37
CA VAL A 337 -5.33 4.12 -0.06
C VAL A 337 -4.74 2.78 0.37
N ALA A 338 -4.77 1.76 -0.50
CA ALA A 338 -4.24 0.44 -0.17
C ALA A 338 -2.72 0.46 0.10
N LEU A 339 -1.97 1.21 -0.71
CA LEU A 339 -0.52 1.36 -0.53
C LEU A 339 -0.17 2.18 0.72
N ALA A 340 -0.93 3.24 1.03
CA ALA A 340 -0.75 3.99 2.26
C ALA A 340 -1.00 3.11 3.49
N LEU A 341 -2.04 2.28 3.49
CA LEU A 341 -2.30 1.31 4.56
C LEU A 341 -1.19 0.26 4.68
N ALA A 342 -0.62 -0.20 3.55
CA ALA A 342 0.52 -1.12 3.59
C ALA A 342 1.74 -0.48 4.29
N LEU A 343 2.00 0.81 4.02
CA LEU A 343 3.10 1.57 4.63
C LEU A 343 2.82 2.00 6.08
N GLU A 344 1.55 2.13 6.49
CA GLU A 344 1.19 2.28 7.91
C GLU A 344 1.55 1.02 8.70
N VAL A 345 1.40 -0.16 8.07
CA VAL A 345 1.68 -1.46 8.68
C VAL A 345 3.18 -1.76 8.69
N ASP A 346 3.85 -1.60 7.56
CA ASP A 346 5.30 -1.76 7.43
C ASP A 346 5.87 -0.60 6.58
N PRO A 347 6.44 0.44 7.22
CA PRO A 347 7.04 1.58 6.52
C PRO A 347 8.20 1.22 5.59
N GLU A 348 8.88 0.09 5.83
CA GLU A 348 10.03 -0.36 5.05
C GLU A 348 9.65 -1.37 3.97
N TYR A 349 8.36 -1.66 3.76
CA TYR A 349 7.89 -2.58 2.72
C TYR A 349 8.20 -2.04 1.32
N VAL A 350 9.36 -2.42 0.79
CA VAL A 350 9.97 -1.85 -0.43
C VAL A 350 9.00 -1.82 -1.61
N PHE A 351 8.24 -2.89 -1.81
CA PHE A 351 7.31 -2.96 -2.94
C PHE A 351 6.18 -1.92 -2.82
N ALA A 352 5.63 -1.73 -1.62
CA ALA A 352 4.64 -0.68 -1.36
C ALA A 352 5.24 0.72 -1.55
N ARG A 353 6.47 0.96 -1.07
CA ARG A 353 7.15 2.25 -1.21
C ARG A 353 7.32 2.64 -2.67
N LEU A 354 7.82 1.71 -3.50
CA LEU A 354 8.05 1.95 -4.92
C LEU A 354 6.75 2.22 -5.68
N LEU A 355 5.71 1.41 -5.44
CA LEU A 355 4.41 1.61 -6.05
C LEU A 355 3.76 2.91 -5.58
N HIS A 356 3.83 3.22 -4.29
CA HIS A 356 3.25 4.45 -3.74
C HIS A 356 3.93 5.69 -4.31
N GLN A 357 5.26 5.67 -4.43
CA GLN A 357 6.02 6.73 -5.08
C GLN A 357 5.61 6.88 -6.57
N ALA A 358 5.59 5.78 -7.32
CA ALA A 358 5.23 5.78 -8.73
C ALA A 358 3.79 6.33 -8.97
N CYS A 359 2.84 5.92 -8.14
CA CYS A 359 1.45 6.43 -8.15
C CYS A 359 1.37 7.94 -7.85
N ASN A 360 2.25 8.47 -7.00
CA ASN A 360 2.24 9.89 -6.61
C ASN A 360 3.00 10.78 -7.61
N GLU A 361 3.96 10.21 -8.33
CA GLU A 361 4.67 10.89 -9.43
C GLU A 361 3.89 10.85 -10.75
N GLY A 362 2.78 10.11 -10.82
CA GLY A 362 1.94 10.03 -12.01
C GLY A 362 2.58 9.20 -13.13
N LEU A 363 3.41 8.21 -12.77
CA LEU A 363 3.99 7.28 -13.74
C LEU A 363 2.89 6.41 -14.38
N ASP A 364 3.12 5.94 -15.60
CA ASP A 364 2.20 4.99 -16.26
C ASP A 364 2.48 3.55 -15.77
N PRO A 365 1.50 2.84 -15.20
CA PRO A 365 1.66 1.45 -14.77
C PRO A 365 2.02 0.49 -15.92
N GLU A 366 1.80 0.85 -17.19
CA GLU A 366 2.12 -0.01 -18.35
C GLU A 366 3.60 -0.43 -18.43
N SER A 367 4.52 0.42 -17.96
CA SER A 367 5.95 0.08 -17.93
C SER A 367 6.23 -1.12 -17.01
N LEU A 368 5.58 -1.14 -15.84
CA LEU A 368 5.67 -2.24 -14.86
C LEU A 368 4.90 -3.47 -15.35
N ARG A 369 3.71 -3.29 -15.93
CA ARG A 369 2.92 -4.38 -16.51
C ARG A 369 3.70 -5.12 -17.58
N ARG A 370 4.39 -4.41 -18.47
CA ARG A 370 5.25 -5.01 -19.50
C ARG A 370 6.36 -5.87 -18.89
N CYS A 371 7.01 -5.40 -17.83
CA CYS A 371 8.05 -6.15 -17.13
C CYS A 371 7.50 -7.47 -16.58
N LEU A 372 6.37 -7.42 -15.86
CA LEU A 372 5.75 -8.61 -15.28
C LEU A 372 5.25 -9.60 -16.35
N ARG A 373 4.72 -9.12 -17.49
CA ARG A 373 4.37 -10.00 -18.63
C ARG A 373 5.59 -10.73 -19.17
N GLN A 374 6.72 -10.03 -19.36
CA GLN A 374 7.96 -10.64 -19.84
C GLN A 374 8.49 -11.71 -18.89
N GLU A 375 8.43 -11.46 -17.58
CA GLU A 375 8.81 -12.46 -16.58
C GLU A 375 7.90 -13.68 -16.61
N ARG A 376 6.58 -13.48 -16.72
CA ARG A 376 5.61 -14.57 -16.87
C ARG A 376 5.90 -15.42 -18.10
N ASP A 377 6.11 -14.78 -19.25
CA ASP A 377 6.37 -15.46 -20.52
C ASP A 377 7.71 -16.24 -20.48
N ALA A 378 8.74 -15.65 -19.88
CA ALA A 378 10.04 -16.30 -19.69
C ALA A 378 9.93 -17.53 -18.78
N ARG A 379 9.14 -17.45 -17.70
CA ARG A 379 8.86 -18.57 -16.79
C ARG A 379 8.10 -19.68 -17.50
N ALA A 380 6.99 -19.35 -18.16
CA ALA A 380 6.19 -20.34 -18.90
C ALA A 380 7.02 -21.05 -19.98
N ALA A 381 7.92 -20.34 -20.67
CA ALA A 381 8.86 -20.94 -21.61
C ALA A 381 9.89 -21.86 -20.93
N GLY A 382 10.36 -21.51 -19.73
CA GLY A 382 11.25 -22.35 -18.91
C GLY A 382 10.58 -23.65 -18.46
N GLU A 383 9.35 -23.57 -17.95
CA GLU A 383 8.55 -24.73 -17.52
C GLU A 383 8.23 -25.67 -18.68
N ALA A 384 7.85 -25.13 -19.84
CA ALA A 384 7.62 -25.93 -21.05
C ALA A 384 8.89 -26.66 -21.53
N ARG A 385 10.06 -26.02 -21.42
CA ARG A 385 11.37 -26.65 -21.71
C ARG A 385 11.72 -27.74 -20.71
N ALA A 386 11.47 -27.53 -19.42
CA ALA A 386 11.70 -28.54 -18.38
C ALA A 386 10.78 -29.77 -18.57
N ALA A 387 9.49 -29.54 -18.85
CA ALA A 387 8.50 -30.60 -19.09
C ALA A 387 8.82 -31.43 -20.35
N SER A 388 9.23 -30.77 -21.44
CA SER A 388 9.65 -31.46 -22.67
C SER A 388 10.97 -32.23 -22.49
N GLY A 389 11.94 -31.69 -21.74
CA GLY A 389 13.16 -32.40 -21.34
C GLY A 389 12.89 -33.63 -20.47
N ALA A 390 11.97 -33.53 -19.51
CA ALA A 390 11.54 -34.66 -18.67
C ALA A 390 10.80 -35.74 -19.47
N GLN A 391 9.95 -35.35 -20.43
CA GLN A 391 9.29 -36.29 -21.34
C GLN A 391 10.28 -36.97 -22.30
N ALA A 392 11.30 -36.25 -22.79
CA ALA A 392 12.36 -36.83 -23.61
C ALA A 392 13.22 -37.83 -22.81
N ALA A 393 13.59 -37.51 -21.57
CA ALA A 393 14.31 -38.40 -20.67
C ALA A 393 13.48 -39.64 -20.26
N SER A 394 12.18 -39.47 -20.06
CA SER A 394 11.21 -40.55 -19.84
C SER A 394 11.13 -41.50 -21.05
N ARG A 395 10.96 -40.95 -22.27
CA ARG A 395 10.95 -41.74 -23.52
C ARG A 395 12.29 -42.45 -23.79
N ALA A 396 13.42 -41.83 -23.46
CA ALA A 396 14.72 -42.47 -23.55
C ALA A 396 14.89 -43.65 -22.57
N ARG A 397 14.35 -43.54 -21.34
CA ARG A 397 14.33 -44.64 -20.36
C ARG A 397 13.41 -45.80 -20.78
N VAL A 398 12.26 -45.52 -21.38
CA VAL A 398 11.35 -46.55 -21.93
C VAL A 398 11.96 -47.22 -23.17
N GLY A 399 12.66 -46.47 -24.03
CA GLY A 399 13.38 -47.02 -25.19
C GLY A 399 14.58 -47.89 -24.82
N ALA A 400 15.26 -47.61 -23.70
CA ALA A 400 16.33 -48.45 -23.17
C ALA A 400 15.81 -49.74 -22.51
N GLY A 401 14.63 -49.71 -21.88
CA GLY A 401 13.96 -50.91 -21.34
C GLY A 401 13.44 -51.87 -22.41
N ALA A 402 13.04 -51.37 -23.58
CA ALA A 402 12.53 -52.19 -24.69
C ALA A 402 13.64 -52.91 -25.49
N ARG A 403 14.92 -52.53 -25.34
CA ARG A 403 16.07 -53.22 -25.96
C ARG A 403 16.68 -54.34 -25.12
N ALA A 404 16.17 -54.57 -23.90
CA ALA A 404 16.68 -55.63 -23.01
C ALA A 404 15.87 -56.95 -23.06
N VAL A 405 14.82 -57.04 -23.88
CA VAL A 405 13.97 -58.24 -24.00
C VAL A 405 13.90 -58.74 -25.45
N SER A 406 15.05 -58.96 -26.08
CA SER A 406 15.16 -59.82 -27.27
C SER A 406 16.59 -60.34 -27.43
N GLY A 407 16.91 -61.40 -26.68
CA GLY A 407 18.24 -62.02 -26.76
C GLY A 407 18.41 -63.23 -25.85
N ALA A 408 17.48 -64.19 -25.89
CA ALA A 408 17.68 -65.48 -25.28
C ALA A 408 18.41 -66.43 -26.26
N GLY A 409 19.61 -66.87 -25.87
CA GLY A 409 20.15 -68.17 -26.29
C GLY A 409 21.57 -68.18 -26.86
N LYS A 410 22.58 -68.48 -26.02
CA LYS A 410 23.32 -69.76 -26.05
C LYS A 410 24.44 -69.79 -25.01
N ALA A 411 24.60 -70.99 -24.43
CA ALA A 411 25.56 -71.35 -23.40
C ALA A 411 27.03 -71.29 -23.87
N GLY A 412 27.95 -71.03 -22.93
CA GLY A 412 29.36 -71.39 -23.11
C GLY A 412 30.37 -70.67 -22.20
N ARG A 413 30.91 -71.46 -21.25
CA ARG A 413 32.25 -71.35 -20.62
C ARG A 413 32.54 -70.26 -19.57
N ARG A 414 32.92 -70.75 -18.38
CA ARG A 414 33.80 -70.09 -17.40
C ARG A 414 35.09 -69.59 -18.06
N PRO A 415 35.68 -68.48 -17.59
CA PRO A 415 36.84 -68.65 -16.71
C PRO A 415 37.00 -67.64 -15.55
N ARG A 416 37.60 -68.18 -14.49
CA ARG A 416 38.58 -67.64 -13.53
C ARG A 416 38.55 -66.17 -13.06
N SER A 417 38.47 -66.08 -11.74
CA SER A 417 38.98 -65.07 -10.81
C SER A 417 40.15 -64.21 -11.29
N ARG A 418 40.00 -62.88 -11.14
CA ARG A 418 41.12 -62.00 -10.78
C ARG A 418 40.62 -60.82 -9.94
N GLN A 419 41.25 -60.68 -8.77
CA GLN A 419 41.05 -59.63 -7.78
C GLN A 419 41.24 -58.24 -8.38
N VAL A 420 40.42 -57.27 -7.97
CA VAL A 420 40.84 -55.87 -7.87
C VAL A 420 40.33 -55.33 -6.53
N ARG A 421 41.28 -54.73 -5.81
CA ARG A 421 41.23 -54.22 -4.44
C ARG A 421 40.29 -53.01 -4.32
N LEU A 422 39.62 -52.94 -3.17
CA LEU A 422 39.13 -51.69 -2.56
C LEU A 422 40.32 -50.75 -2.25
N PRO A 423 40.07 -49.44 -2.16
CA PRO A 423 40.48 -48.76 -0.94
C PRO A 423 39.30 -48.03 -0.28
N ALA A 424 39.32 -48.14 1.04
CA ALA A 424 38.50 -47.41 1.97
C ALA A 424 39.09 -46.01 2.24
N ALA A 425 38.19 -45.11 2.63
CA ALA A 425 38.32 -44.06 3.64
C ALA A 425 39.65 -43.30 3.78
N GLU A 426 39.57 -41.97 3.65
CA GLU A 426 40.34 -41.06 4.51
C GLU A 426 39.62 -39.71 4.65
N ARG A 427 39.33 -39.35 5.91
CA ARG A 427 38.94 -38.03 6.40
C ARG A 427 40.01 -37.61 7.43
N ALA A 428 40.31 -36.31 7.43
CA ALA A 428 41.10 -35.52 8.40
C ALA A 428 42.64 -35.71 8.31
N ALA A 429 43.48 -34.69 8.45
CA ALA A 429 43.36 -33.40 9.14
C ALA A 429 44.40 -32.36 8.62
N SER A 430 44.05 -31.08 8.80
CA SER A 430 44.88 -29.92 9.15
C SER A 430 46.27 -29.66 8.54
N THR A 431 46.43 -28.46 7.97
CA THR A 431 47.52 -27.53 8.35
C THR A 431 47.25 -26.07 7.92
N THR A 432 47.05 -25.22 8.95
CA THR A 432 47.56 -23.85 9.16
C THR A 432 47.24 -22.65 8.24
N LEU A 433 46.71 -21.60 8.90
CA LEU A 433 46.48 -20.19 8.55
C LEU A 433 47.78 -19.39 8.28
N PRO A 434 47.70 -18.17 7.70
CA PRO A 434 47.50 -16.92 8.48
C PRO A 434 46.46 -15.99 7.80
N GLY A 435 45.77 -15.04 8.43
CA GLY A 435 45.77 -14.48 9.77
C GLY A 435 44.67 -13.41 9.82
N SER A 436 43.99 -13.31 10.95
CA SER A 436 42.96 -12.34 11.31
C SER A 436 43.57 -10.99 11.72
N VAL A 437 42.97 -9.86 11.32
CA VAL A 437 43.21 -8.55 11.98
C VAL A 437 41.90 -7.77 12.17
N ARG A 438 41.36 -7.90 13.37
CA ARG A 438 40.85 -6.88 14.32
C ARG A 438 41.00 -7.57 15.70
N PRO A 439 41.17 -6.89 16.87
CA PRO A 439 40.65 -5.56 17.23
C PRO A 439 41.53 -4.72 18.21
N GLU A 440 41.17 -3.45 18.44
CA GLU A 440 41.35 -2.74 19.74
C GLU A 440 40.19 -1.71 19.82
N GLY A 441 39.40 -1.53 20.88
CA GLY A 441 39.46 -2.06 22.24
C GLY A 441 39.92 -0.99 23.24
N ALA A 442 39.07 -0.02 23.58
CA ALA A 442 39.27 0.84 24.75
C ALA A 442 37.96 1.07 25.51
N ALA A 443 37.75 0.25 26.53
CA ALA A 443 36.80 0.51 27.62
C ALA A 443 37.60 0.96 28.84
N ALA A 444 37.18 2.05 29.51
CA ALA A 444 37.42 2.21 30.93
C ALA A 444 36.59 3.34 31.57
N ARG A 445 35.71 2.88 32.47
CA ARG A 445 35.49 3.39 33.84
C ARG A 445 34.40 4.44 34.09
N ALA A 446 33.33 3.89 34.65
CA ALA A 446 32.42 4.52 35.59
C ALA A 446 33.15 5.26 36.74
N ARG A 447 32.63 6.43 37.10
CA ARG A 447 32.69 6.99 38.46
C ARG A 447 31.35 7.62 38.82
N THR A 448 30.60 6.88 39.63
CA THR A 448 29.62 7.39 40.57
C THR A 448 30.28 8.37 41.54
N ARG A 449 29.65 9.51 41.79
CA ARG A 449 29.95 10.35 42.95
C ARG A 449 28.64 10.90 43.52
N ALA A 450 28.14 10.20 44.52
CA ALA A 450 27.28 10.78 45.55
C ALA A 450 28.15 10.96 46.80
N ALA A 451 28.21 12.18 47.34
CA ALA A 451 28.47 12.43 48.76
C ALA A 451 28.30 13.91 49.15
N ARG A 452 27.32 14.11 50.04
CA ARG A 452 27.33 14.92 51.26
C ARG A 452 26.58 16.26 51.30
N ARG A 453 25.68 16.23 52.30
CA ARG A 453 24.96 17.28 53.01
C ARG A 453 25.85 18.39 53.57
N SER A 454 25.34 19.61 53.47
CA SER A 454 25.24 20.67 54.51
C SER A 454 24.07 21.56 54.01
N GLY A 455 22.96 21.84 54.70
CA GLY A 455 22.76 22.15 56.11
C GLY A 455 22.37 23.64 56.23
N GLY A 456 21.08 23.95 56.43
CA GLY A 456 20.54 25.30 56.73
C GLY A 456 19.16 25.53 56.09
N ARG A 457 18.04 25.17 56.74
CA ARG A 457 17.22 25.91 57.74
C ARG A 457 16.63 27.26 57.26
N GLY A 458 15.29 27.32 57.28
CA GLY A 458 14.44 28.51 57.44
C GLY A 458 14.18 29.30 56.16
N SER A 459 13.01 29.87 55.86
CA SER A 459 11.77 30.03 56.61
C SER A 459 10.70 30.65 55.68
N ARG A 460 9.44 30.25 55.88
CA ARG A 460 8.23 31.10 55.90
C ARG A 460 7.92 32.06 54.73
N SER A 461 6.70 31.84 54.21
CA SER A 461 5.60 32.80 54.02
C SER A 461 5.76 33.97 53.05
N GLY A 462 4.75 34.15 52.21
CA GLY A 462 4.21 35.50 51.98
C GLY A 462 3.57 35.75 50.63
N ARG A 463 2.25 35.53 50.60
CA ARG A 463 1.23 36.18 49.76
C ARG A 463 1.11 35.77 48.30
#